data_AF-A0AA40FHZ1-F1
#
_entry.id   AF-A0AA40FHZ1-F1
#
_cell.length_a   1.000
_cell.length_b   1.000
_cell.length_c   1.000
_cell.angle_alpha   90.00
_cell.angle_beta   90.00
_cell.angle_gamma   90.00
#
_symmetry.space_group_name_H-M   'P 1'
#
loop_
_entity.id
_entity.type
_entity.pdbx_description
1 polymer ?
#
loop_
_entity_poly.entity_id
_entity_poly.type
_entity_poly.pdbx_seq_one_letter_code
_entity_poly.pdbx_strand_id
1 'polypeptide(L)'
;MIIVLGEKMINVIETSKSLIESGGFNPDNRSLPQNVTVQSAISTTLENTAFFGDILLHFPHIIHRVLKTQQKWNPIINWSFNFTYRAKYLLDSETVTKIHLASQELNIIKREQGYFNPYWQPTQSQRRDNEKTTKKKSVKKEKQKKKPQMVKIEF
;
A
#
# COMPACT_ATOMS: atom_id res chain seq x y z
N MET A 1 4.22 8.10 17.97
CA MET A 1 2.96 7.33 18.10
C MET A 1 2.78 6.31 16.97
N ILE A 2 2.71 6.71 15.69
CA ILE A 2 2.43 5.76 14.59
C ILE A 2 3.49 4.66 14.39
N ILE A 3 4.77 4.95 14.63
CA ILE A 3 5.85 3.96 14.53
C ILE A 3 5.71 2.89 15.61
N VAL A 4 5.40 3.28 16.85
CA VAL A 4 5.21 2.33 17.97
C VAL A 4 4.00 1.42 17.71
N LEU A 5 2.92 1.98 17.16
CA LEU A 5 1.75 1.19 16.75
C LEU A 5 2.12 0.20 15.63
N GLY A 6 2.82 0.68 14.60
CA GLY A 6 3.29 -0.16 13.51
C GLY A 6 4.19 -1.30 13.99
N GLU A 7 5.12 -1.04 14.90
CA GLU A 7 6.01 -2.05 15.46
C GLU A 7 5.24 -3.16 16.20
N LYS A 8 4.29 -2.78 17.06
CA LYS A 8 3.44 -3.75 17.75
C LYS A 8 2.63 -4.60 16.78
N MET A 9 2.01 -3.96 15.78
CA MET A 9 1.24 -4.64 14.75
C MET A 9 2.10 -5.64 13.97
N ILE A 10 3.31 -5.24 13.58
CA ILE A 10 4.27 -6.09 12.86
C ILE A 10 4.64 -7.32 13.70
N ASN A 11 4.96 -7.14 14.98
CA ASN A 11 5.30 -8.25 15.87
C ASN A 11 4.13 -9.23 16.05
N VAL A 12 2.90 -8.71 16.14
CA VAL A 12 1.67 -9.52 16.26
C VAL A 12 1.44 -10.33 14.98
N ILE A 13 1.58 -9.71 13.80
CA ILE A 13 1.44 -10.41 12.51
C ILE A 13 2.54 -11.46 12.34
N GLU A 14 3.78 -11.18 12.75
CA GLU A 14 4.90 -12.13 12.65
C GLU A 14 4.70 -13.36 13.55
N THR A 15 4.19 -13.15 14.76
CA THR A 15 3.81 -14.24 15.68
C THR A 15 2.65 -15.06 15.09
N SER A 16 1.62 -14.39 14.57
CA SER A 16 0.45 -15.03 13.98
C SER A 16 0.82 -15.83 12.73
N LYS A 17 1.69 -15.28 11.87
CA LYS A 17 2.26 -15.95 10.71
C LYS A 17 2.89 -17.29 11.09
N SER A 18 3.74 -17.29 12.11
CA SER A 18 4.43 -18.50 12.56
C SER A 18 3.44 -19.58 13.01
N LEU A 19 2.36 -19.19 13.70
CA LEU A 19 1.29 -20.10 14.11
C LEU A 19 0.48 -20.65 12.92
N ILE A 20 0.17 -19.79 11.94
CA ILE A 20 -0.56 -20.16 10.71
C ILE A 20 0.25 -21.16 9.88
N GLU A 21 1.54 -20.87 9.67
CA GLU A 21 2.45 -21.72 8.88
C GLU A 21 2.70 -23.06 9.58
N SER A 22 2.92 -23.05 10.90
CA SER A 22 3.06 -24.29 11.69
C SER A 22 1.77 -25.11 11.73
N GLY A 23 0.61 -24.44 11.67
CA GLY A 23 -0.70 -25.08 11.57
C GLY A 23 -1.02 -25.64 10.19
N GLY A 24 -0.17 -25.44 9.18
CA GLY A 24 -0.36 -25.94 7.82
C GLY A 24 -1.58 -25.36 7.11
N PHE A 25 -2.07 -24.19 7.54
CA PHE A 25 -3.28 -23.60 6.96
C PHE A 25 -2.99 -23.01 5.57
N ASN A 26 -3.77 -23.44 4.57
CA ASN A 26 -3.73 -22.88 3.22
C ASN A 26 -4.85 -21.83 3.06
N PRO A 27 -4.54 -20.54 2.84
CA PRO A 27 -5.56 -19.50 2.70
C PRO A 27 -6.40 -19.60 1.42
N ASP A 28 -6.04 -20.46 0.45
CA ASP A 28 -6.91 -20.72 -0.70
C ASP A 28 -7.99 -21.79 -0.39
N ASN A 29 -7.80 -22.56 0.69
CA ASN A 29 -8.81 -23.50 1.16
C ASN A 29 -9.89 -22.74 1.94
N ARG A 30 -11.16 -23.03 1.66
CA ARG A 30 -12.30 -22.45 2.37
C ARG A 30 -12.59 -23.10 3.72
N SER A 31 -12.03 -24.27 3.98
CA SER A 31 -12.18 -24.96 5.26
C SER A 31 -11.34 -24.27 6.34
N LEU A 32 -12.01 -23.77 7.37
CA LEU A 32 -11.34 -23.22 8.54
C LEU A 32 -10.62 -24.33 9.34
N PRO A 33 -9.45 -24.05 9.93
CA PRO A 33 -8.73 -25.02 10.75
C PRO A 33 -9.53 -25.30 12.03
N GLN A 34 -9.52 -26.53 12.55
CA GLN A 34 -10.22 -26.85 13.81
C GLN A 34 -9.50 -26.28 15.04
N ASN A 35 -8.20 -26.01 14.92
CA ASN A 35 -7.40 -25.47 16.02
C ASN A 35 -7.75 -23.99 16.27
N VAL A 36 -8.33 -23.70 17.44
CA VAL A 36 -8.75 -22.36 17.87
C VAL A 36 -7.59 -21.37 17.90
N THR A 37 -6.38 -21.80 18.26
CA THR A 37 -5.19 -20.95 18.25
C THR A 37 -4.84 -20.49 16.84
N VAL A 38 -4.92 -21.40 15.86
CA VAL A 38 -4.68 -21.06 14.44
C VAL A 38 -5.79 -20.16 13.91
N GLN A 39 -7.06 -20.43 14.24
CA GLN A 39 -8.18 -19.55 13.87
C GLN A 39 -7.98 -18.13 14.42
N SER A 40 -7.59 -18.00 15.69
CA SER A 40 -7.32 -16.71 16.33
C SER A 40 -6.16 -15.98 15.65
N ALA A 41 -5.09 -16.69 15.28
CA ALA A 41 -3.98 -16.12 14.52
C ALA A 41 -4.42 -15.62 13.13
N ILE A 42 -5.32 -16.33 12.45
CA ILE A 42 -5.91 -15.89 11.17
C ILE A 42 -6.70 -14.60 11.38
N SER A 43 -7.65 -14.57 12.33
CA SER A 43 -8.46 -13.37 12.62
C SER A 43 -7.57 -12.17 12.93
N THR A 44 -6.59 -12.37 13.82
CA THR A 44 -5.62 -11.35 14.21
C THR A 44 -4.86 -10.82 13.00
N THR A 45 -4.40 -11.69 12.10
CA THR A 45 -3.69 -11.29 10.88
C THR A 45 -4.57 -10.47 9.94
N LEU A 46 -5.82 -10.92 9.72
CA LEU A 46 -6.77 -10.25 8.85
C LEU A 46 -7.15 -8.87 9.38
N GLU A 47 -7.51 -8.78 10.66
CA GLU A 47 -7.90 -7.53 11.33
C GLU A 47 -6.76 -6.50 11.33
N ASN A 48 -5.55 -6.92 11.71
CA ASN A 48 -4.39 -6.02 11.72
C ASN A 48 -4.03 -5.54 10.31
N THR A 49 -4.13 -6.41 9.30
CA THR A 49 -3.87 -6.04 7.90
C THR A 49 -4.95 -5.09 7.37
N ALA A 50 -6.23 -5.33 7.67
CA ALA A 50 -7.33 -4.45 7.30
C ALA A 50 -7.18 -3.06 7.94
N PHE A 51 -6.89 -3.01 9.24
CA PHE A 51 -6.66 -1.77 9.98
C PHE A 51 -5.46 -0.99 9.42
N PHE A 52 -4.37 -1.68 9.11
CA PHE A 52 -3.21 -1.05 8.49
C PHE A 52 -3.52 -0.50 7.09
N GLY A 53 -4.27 -1.26 6.28
CA GLY A 53 -4.73 -0.83 4.98
C GLY A 53 -5.55 0.45 5.06
N ASP A 54 -6.44 0.56 6.05
CA ASP A 54 -7.25 1.76 6.27
C ASP A 54 -6.39 2.97 6.66
N ILE A 55 -5.44 2.82 7.57
CA ILE A 55 -4.48 3.89 7.94
C ILE A 55 -3.65 4.31 6.73
N LEU A 56 -3.16 3.35 5.95
CA LEU A 56 -2.37 3.61 4.74
C LEU A 56 -3.16 4.43 3.72
N LEU A 57 -4.42 4.10 3.49
CA LEU A 57 -5.26 4.80 2.52
C LEU A 57 -5.55 6.24 2.97
N HIS A 58 -5.75 6.48 4.26
CA HIS A 58 -5.97 7.83 4.78
C HIS A 58 -4.68 8.66 4.89
N PHE A 59 -3.54 8.02 5.18
CA PHE A 59 -2.27 8.69 5.46
C PHE A 59 -1.09 8.15 4.64
N PRO A 60 -1.20 8.07 3.29
CA PRO A 60 -0.22 7.36 2.46
C PRO A 60 1.19 7.95 2.60
N HIS A 61 1.33 9.27 2.65
CA HIS A 61 2.62 9.93 2.79
C HIS A 61 3.35 9.60 4.10
N ILE A 62 2.60 9.49 5.21
CA ILE A 62 3.17 9.18 6.52
C ILE A 62 3.66 7.74 6.49
N ILE A 63 2.83 6.81 6.00
CA ILE A 63 3.19 5.39 5.92
C ILE A 63 4.38 5.16 4.98
N HIS A 64 4.39 5.77 3.79
CA HIS A 64 5.55 5.69 2.89
C HIS A 64 6.85 6.18 3.54
N ARG A 65 6.79 7.23 4.38
CA ARG A 65 7.96 7.71 5.12
C ARG A 65 8.40 6.69 6.19
N VAL A 66 7.45 6.09 6.91
CA VAL A 66 7.75 5.08 7.94
C VAL A 66 8.39 3.85 7.30
N LEU A 67 7.83 3.33 6.20
CA LEU A 67 8.34 2.13 5.52
C LEU A 67 9.71 2.35 4.87
N LYS A 68 10.04 3.57 4.45
CA LYS A 68 11.39 3.92 3.99
C LYS A 68 12.43 3.80 5.12
N THR A 69 12.05 4.15 6.35
CA THR A 69 12.92 4.04 7.53
C THR A 69 12.94 2.61 8.09
N GLN A 70 11.81 1.92 8.06
CA GLN A 70 11.62 0.58 8.63
C GLN A 70 11.53 -0.49 7.54
N GLN A 71 12.54 -0.58 6.67
CA GLN A 71 12.51 -1.49 5.51
C GLN A 71 12.34 -2.97 5.92
N LYS A 72 12.79 -3.33 7.13
CA LYS A 72 12.59 -4.67 7.72
C LYS A 72 11.11 -5.08 7.84
N TRP A 73 10.17 -4.14 7.81
CA TRP A 73 8.74 -4.41 7.87
C TRP A 73 8.15 -4.80 6.50
N ASN A 74 8.82 -4.48 5.39
CA ASN A 74 8.25 -4.73 4.06
C ASN A 74 7.94 -6.21 3.80
N PRO A 75 8.80 -7.19 4.16
CA PRO A 75 8.50 -8.60 3.92
C PRO A 75 7.23 -9.08 4.64
N ILE A 76 7.05 -8.69 5.90
CA ILE A 76 5.89 -9.13 6.69
C ILE A 76 4.61 -8.43 6.24
N ILE A 77 4.69 -7.16 5.83
CA ILE A 77 3.55 -6.43 5.23
C ILE A 77 3.16 -7.08 3.90
N ASN A 78 4.12 -7.34 3.02
CA ASN A 78 3.83 -7.99 1.74
C ASN A 78 3.19 -9.38 1.95
N TRP A 79 3.70 -10.15 2.91
CA TRP A 79 3.12 -11.43 3.28
C TRP A 79 1.69 -11.27 3.79
N SER A 80 1.44 -10.31 4.70
CA SER A 80 0.12 -10.14 5.32
C SER A 80 -0.94 -9.69 4.33
N PHE A 81 -0.62 -8.77 3.41
CA PHE A 81 -1.51 -8.36 2.34
C PHE A 81 -1.81 -9.51 1.37
N ASN A 82 -0.79 -10.27 0.96
CA ASN A 82 -1.00 -11.42 0.07
C ASN A 82 -1.85 -12.51 0.75
N PHE A 83 -1.58 -12.81 2.01
CA PHE A 83 -2.36 -13.75 2.81
C PHE A 83 -3.82 -13.30 2.91
N THR A 84 -4.04 -12.04 3.29
CA THR A 84 -5.38 -11.44 3.44
C THR A 84 -6.15 -11.43 2.13
N TYR A 85 -5.49 -11.15 1.01
CA TYR A 85 -6.12 -11.16 -0.31
C TYR A 85 -6.53 -12.58 -0.76
N ARG A 86 -5.73 -13.61 -0.44
CA ARG A 86 -6.07 -15.01 -0.69
C ARG A 86 -7.24 -15.47 0.18
N ALA A 87 -7.22 -15.09 1.45
CA ALA A 87 -8.28 -15.34 2.42
C ALA A 87 -9.49 -14.38 2.32
N LYS A 88 -9.66 -13.68 1.20
CA LYS A 88 -10.72 -12.66 1.01
C LYS A 88 -12.15 -13.17 1.22
N TYR A 89 -12.38 -14.48 1.16
CA TYR A 89 -13.68 -15.09 1.41
C TYR A 89 -14.11 -14.98 2.89
N LEU A 90 -13.20 -14.63 3.79
CA LEU A 90 -13.46 -14.36 5.21
C LEU A 90 -13.76 -12.87 5.48
N LEU A 91 -13.76 -12.03 4.46
CA LEU A 91 -13.90 -10.58 4.57
C LEU A 91 -15.13 -10.10 3.83
N ASP A 92 -15.70 -8.99 4.28
CA ASP A 92 -16.74 -8.28 3.54
C ASP A 92 -16.16 -7.58 2.30
N SER A 93 -17.05 -7.23 1.35
CA SER A 93 -16.64 -6.62 0.08
C SER A 93 -15.96 -5.26 0.23
N GLU A 94 -16.32 -4.48 1.25
CA GLU A 94 -15.72 -3.16 1.49
C GLU A 94 -14.26 -3.34 1.93
N THR A 95 -14.03 -4.25 2.89
CA THR A 95 -12.68 -4.58 3.36
C THR A 95 -11.81 -5.12 2.23
N VAL A 96 -12.33 -6.03 1.39
CA VAL A 96 -11.59 -6.56 0.23
C VAL A 96 -11.19 -5.42 -0.73
N THR A 97 -12.08 -4.46 -0.97
CA THR A 97 -11.81 -3.29 -1.82
C THR A 97 -10.69 -2.43 -1.23
N LYS A 98 -10.74 -2.14 0.08
CA LYS A 98 -9.68 -1.39 0.77
C LYS A 98 -8.34 -2.11 0.71
N ILE A 99 -8.31 -3.43 0.95
CA ILE A 99 -7.09 -4.24 0.84
C ILE A 99 -6.53 -4.18 -0.59
N HIS A 100 -7.38 -4.23 -1.62
CA HIS A 100 -6.96 -4.12 -3.01
C HIS A 100 -6.29 -2.76 -3.29
N LEU A 101 -6.95 -1.66 -2.93
CA LEU A 101 -6.42 -0.30 -3.11
C LEU A 101 -5.12 -0.10 -2.33
N ALA A 102 -5.07 -0.55 -1.07
CA ALA A 102 -3.87 -0.50 -0.24
C ALA A 102 -2.70 -1.29 -0.84
N SER A 103 -2.98 -2.46 -1.44
CA SER A 103 -1.97 -3.26 -2.14
C SER A 103 -1.41 -2.55 -3.38
N GLN A 104 -2.26 -1.79 -4.10
CA GLN A 104 -1.82 -0.93 -5.20
C GLN A 104 -0.98 0.26 -4.68
N GLU A 105 -1.40 0.88 -3.57
CA GLU A 105 -0.68 2.00 -2.93
C GLU A 105 0.75 1.60 -2.53
N LEU A 106 0.93 0.39 -1.99
CA LEU A 106 2.25 -0.14 -1.64
C LEU A 106 3.05 -0.70 -2.81
N ASN A 107 2.46 -0.82 -4.01
CA ASN A 107 3.04 -1.52 -5.16
C ASN A 107 3.31 -3.02 -4.91
N ILE A 108 2.51 -3.65 -4.04
CA ILE A 108 2.51 -5.12 -3.87
C ILE A 108 1.93 -5.77 -5.12
N ILE A 109 0.88 -5.16 -5.66
CA ILE A 109 0.29 -5.50 -6.95
C ILE A 109 0.48 -4.36 -7.95
N LYS A 110 0.32 -4.67 -9.24
CA LYS A 110 0.41 -3.67 -10.29
C LYS A 110 -0.70 -2.62 -10.12
N ARG A 111 -0.31 -1.35 -10.13
CA ARG A 111 -1.27 -0.23 -10.15
C ARG A 111 -2.01 -0.20 -11.47
N GLU A 112 -3.33 -0.07 -11.39
CA GLU A 112 -4.18 0.12 -12.56
C GLU A 112 -3.92 1.46 -13.22
N GLN A 113 -4.22 1.54 -14.52
CA GLN A 113 -4.03 2.76 -15.28
C GLN A 113 -4.97 3.84 -14.74
N GLY A 114 -4.40 4.95 -14.28
CA GLY A 114 -5.18 6.03 -13.68
C GLY A 114 -5.54 5.83 -12.21
N TYR A 115 -4.93 4.84 -11.52
CA TYR A 115 -5.13 4.64 -10.09
C TYR A 115 -4.98 5.96 -9.29
N PHE A 116 -6.01 6.24 -8.49
CA PHE A 116 -6.06 7.34 -7.54
C PHE A 116 -6.66 6.80 -6.24
N ASN A 117 -6.00 7.07 -5.12
CA ASN A 117 -6.51 6.68 -3.81
C ASN A 117 -7.69 7.60 -3.40
N PRO A 118 -8.93 7.08 -3.32
CA PRO A 118 -10.11 7.91 -3.05
C PRO A 118 -10.17 8.43 -1.61
N TYR A 119 -9.47 7.79 -0.68
CA TYR A 119 -9.44 8.17 0.74
C TYR A 119 -8.42 9.26 1.03
N TRP A 120 -7.56 9.57 0.07
CA TRP A 120 -6.55 10.60 0.27
C TRP A 120 -7.16 12.00 0.14
N GLN A 121 -7.19 12.72 1.25
CA GLN A 121 -7.56 14.14 1.29
C GLN A 121 -6.30 15.01 1.39
N PRO A 122 -5.87 15.68 0.30
CA PRO A 122 -4.69 16.54 0.36
C PRO A 122 -4.95 17.75 1.26
N THR A 123 -4.08 17.94 2.24
CA THR A 123 -4.07 19.13 3.10
C THR A 123 -3.76 20.40 2.28
N GLN A 124 -4.24 21.56 2.72
CA GLN A 124 -4.05 22.85 2.02
C GLN A 124 -2.56 23.19 1.73
N SER A 125 -1.63 22.72 2.55
CA SER A 125 -0.19 22.86 2.32
C SER A 125 0.30 21.98 1.17
N GLN A 126 -0.20 20.74 1.07
CA GLN A 126 0.17 19.79 0.01
C GLN A 126 -0.45 20.14 -1.34
N ARG A 127 -1.64 20.78 -1.36
CA ARG A 127 -2.23 21.34 -2.60
C ARG A 127 -1.31 22.37 -3.26
N ARG A 128 -0.66 23.23 -2.46
CA ARG A 128 0.27 24.26 -2.94
C ARG A 128 1.57 23.69 -3.53
N ASP A 129 2.07 22.57 -3.02
CA ASP A 129 3.29 21.94 -3.55
C ASP A 129 3.01 21.08 -4.81
N ASN A 130 1.83 20.48 -4.92
CA ASN A 130 1.40 19.81 -6.15
C ASN A 130 1.17 20.78 -7.32
N GLU A 131 0.68 22.01 -7.07
CA GLU A 131 0.61 23.06 -8.10
C GLU A 131 1.99 23.53 -8.57
N LYS A 132 2.99 23.60 -7.67
CA LYS A 132 4.36 23.99 -8.03
C LYS A 132 5.06 22.92 -8.88
N THR A 133 4.83 21.65 -8.61
CA THR A 133 5.43 20.54 -9.37
C THR A 133 4.79 20.34 -10.74
N THR A 134 3.47 20.54 -10.87
CA THR A 134 2.77 20.55 -12.17
C THR A 134 3.22 21.72 -13.05
N LYS A 135 3.34 22.94 -12.50
CA LYS A 135 3.87 24.11 -13.22
C LYS A 135 5.33 23.92 -13.66
N LYS A 136 6.19 23.26 -12.86
CA LYS A 136 7.57 22.95 -13.27
C LYS A 136 7.65 21.93 -14.42
N LYS A 137 6.74 20.96 -14.48
CA LYS A 137 6.69 19.97 -15.59
C LYS A 137 6.19 20.58 -16.89
N SER A 138 5.25 21.52 -16.87
CA SER A 138 4.79 22.23 -18.07
C SER A 138 5.86 23.18 -18.63
N VAL A 139 6.53 23.95 -17.76
CA VAL A 139 7.63 24.85 -18.18
C VAL A 139 8.81 24.09 -18.81
N LYS A 140 9.12 22.87 -18.33
CA LYS A 140 10.21 22.05 -18.91
C LYS A 140 9.83 21.47 -20.29
N LYS A 141 8.56 21.15 -20.53
CA LYS A 141 8.06 20.72 -21.86
C LYS A 141 8.00 21.87 -22.87
N GLU A 142 7.74 23.10 -22.40
CA GLU A 142 7.65 24.28 -23.28
C GLU A 142 9.03 24.78 -23.73
N LYS A 143 10.04 24.72 -22.85
CA LYS A 143 11.43 25.07 -23.20
C LYS A 143 12.10 24.11 -24.20
N GLN A 144 11.64 22.86 -24.29
CA GLN A 144 12.18 21.88 -25.24
C GLN A 144 11.67 22.05 -26.68
N LYS A 145 10.59 22.83 -26.90
CA LYS A 145 10.03 23.08 -28.24
C LYS A 145 10.63 24.28 -28.98
N LYS A 146 11.42 25.13 -28.30
CA LYS A 146 12.09 26.29 -28.92
C LYS A 146 13.55 25.96 -29.24
N LYS A 147 13.80 25.13 -30.26
CA LYS A 147 15.11 25.09 -30.92
C LYS A 147 15.13 26.15 -32.04
N PRO A 148 16.22 26.94 -32.18
CA PRO A 148 16.31 27.95 -33.24
C PRO A 148 16.43 27.28 -34.62
N GLN A 149 15.62 27.73 -35.58
CA GLN A 149 15.74 27.37 -36.99
C GLN A 149 17.01 28.06 -37.56
N MET A 150 17.91 27.27 -38.15
CA MET A 150 19.01 27.79 -38.96
C MET A 150 18.44 28.38 -40.26
N VAL A 151 18.72 29.65 -40.51
CA VAL A 151 18.43 30.32 -41.77
C VAL A 151 19.46 29.87 -42.82
N LYS A 152 18.98 29.51 -44.01
CA LYS A 152 19.77 29.10 -45.18
C LYS A 152 20.72 30.21 -45.64
N ILE A 153 21.89 29.82 -46.14
CA ILE A 153 22.71 30.65 -47.05
C ILE A 153 22.98 29.80 -48.28
N GLU A 154 22.50 30.26 -49.44
CA GLU A 154 22.74 29.71 -50.77
C GLU A 154 24.08 30.24 -51.31
N PHE A 155 24.84 29.38 -51.99
CA PHE A 155 25.99 29.74 -52.84
C PHE A 155 25.76 29.16 -54.23
#